data_AF-A0A3D4UIT6-F1
#
_entry.id   AF-A0A3D4UIT6-F1
#
_cell.length_a   1.000
_cell.length_b   1.000
_cell.length_c   1.000
_cell.angle_alpha   90.00
_cell.angle_beta   90.00
_cell.angle_gamma   90.00
#
_symmetry.space_group_name_H-M   'P 1'
#
loop_
_entity.id
_entity.type
_entity.pdbx_description
1 polymer ?
#
loop_
_entity_poly.entity_id
_entity_poly.type
_entity_poly.pdbx_seq_one_letter_code
_entity_poly.pdbx_strand_id
1 'polypeptide(L)'
;MSDRKKLALHWQILIGLVLGVIVGLIINAAWDAGTWSSMGVEDPAAWVAGGGVEGSNEGASFVARSARFVRNANGFVGDLFLRGLRFIAVPIVVFSLIVGASSLNDLSKLSRIGGKTIGIYIFTTAIAITVGLFFANIVKPGSTRFISAETRDGFIDRFGADADAKILAAQKPDVWDTVLNIVPKNPFEAIAAGNMLQVVFASLLVGIALTMIKREKAKPVIAFFDAMTDVVIKVVEIVLMIAPYAVFALIVEQIAELGFDILGSLAVYSITVVAGLATMMFVVYPLGFKLLGGVGYGRFFSAMSPAQLLAFSSASSSATLPVTMECAEQRLGVKEEVSS
;
A
#
# COMPACT_ATOMS: atom_id res chain seq x y z
N MET A 1 -26.20 -14.56 24.55
CA MET A 1 -25.95 -14.54 23.09
C MET A 1 -24.61 -15.17 22.85
N SER A 2 -24.56 -16.17 21.97
CA SER A 2 -23.43 -17.09 21.75
C SER A 2 -22.11 -16.34 21.52
N ASP A 3 -21.13 -16.67 22.35
CA ASP A 3 -19.74 -16.25 22.29
C ASP A 3 -19.05 -16.92 21.07
N ARG A 4 -19.44 -16.50 19.86
CA ARG A 4 -18.70 -16.91 18.65
C ARG A 4 -17.32 -16.27 18.76
N LYS A 5 -16.29 -17.09 18.96
CA LYS A 5 -14.88 -16.69 18.78
C LYS A 5 -14.77 -15.93 17.46
N LYS A 6 -14.71 -14.60 17.51
CA LYS A 6 -14.52 -13.77 16.33
C LYS A 6 -13.19 -14.20 15.71
N LEU A 7 -13.21 -14.57 14.43
CA LEU A 7 -11.99 -14.89 13.69
C LEU A 7 -11.01 -13.73 13.82
N ALA A 8 -9.73 -14.03 14.00
CA ALA A 8 -8.72 -12.97 14.07
C ALA A 8 -8.74 -12.15 12.77
N LEU A 9 -8.49 -10.84 12.89
CA LEU A 9 -8.64 -9.88 11.78
C LEU A 9 -7.89 -10.29 10.50
N HIS A 10 -6.68 -10.85 10.64
CA HIS A 10 -5.90 -11.31 9.48
C HIS A 10 -6.60 -12.44 8.69
N TRP A 11 -7.35 -13.33 9.35
CA TRP A 11 -8.15 -14.35 8.67
C TRP A 11 -9.36 -13.75 7.95
N GLN A 12 -9.99 -12.73 8.53
CA GLN A 12 -11.09 -12.04 7.88
C GLN A 12 -10.63 -11.31 6.62
N ILE A 13 -9.49 -10.63 6.69
CA ILE A 13 -8.87 -9.97 5.53
C ILE A 13 -8.50 -11.00 4.45
N LEU A 14 -7.91 -12.13 4.84
CA LEU A 14 -7.55 -13.19 3.89
C LEU A 14 -8.78 -13.79 3.20
N ILE A 15 -9.87 -14.00 3.94
CA ILE A 15 -11.15 -14.42 3.36
C ILE A 15 -11.67 -13.38 2.37
N GLY A 16 -11.65 -12.09 2.73
CA GLY A 16 -12.05 -11.00 1.84
C GLY A 16 -11.22 -10.97 0.55
N LEU A 17 -9.91 -11.16 0.65
CA LEU A 17 -9.00 -11.25 -0.49
C LEU A 17 -9.37 -12.41 -1.42
N VAL A 18 -9.47 -13.63 -0.89
CA VAL A 18 -9.75 -14.84 -1.69
C VAL A 18 -11.12 -14.76 -2.35
N LEU A 19 -12.14 -14.33 -1.62
CA LEU A 19 -13.47 -14.10 -2.17
C LEU A 19 -13.45 -13.02 -3.26
N GLY A 20 -12.67 -11.95 -3.06
CA GLY A 20 -12.55 -10.87 -4.03
C GLY A 20 -11.94 -11.35 -5.35
N VAL A 21 -10.92 -12.20 -5.29
CA VAL A 21 -10.33 -12.82 -6.49
C VAL A 21 -11.36 -13.67 -7.24
N ILE A 22 -12.08 -14.54 -6.53
CA ILE A 22 -13.09 -15.43 -7.14
C ILE A 22 -14.20 -14.61 -7.80
N VAL A 23 -14.76 -13.63 -7.08
CA VAL A 23 -15.84 -12.77 -7.60
C VAL A 23 -15.34 -11.90 -8.76
N GLY A 24 -14.16 -11.32 -8.66
CA GLY A 24 -13.56 -10.53 -9.75
C GLY A 24 -13.39 -11.33 -11.03
N LEU A 25 -12.94 -12.59 -10.93
CA LEU A 25 -12.81 -13.49 -12.09
C LEU A 25 -14.17 -13.84 -12.70
N ILE A 26 -15.19 -14.10 -11.87
CA ILE A 26 -16.55 -14.36 -12.34
C ILE A 26 -17.10 -13.13 -13.07
N ILE A 27 -16.91 -11.93 -12.51
CA ILE A 27 -17.35 -10.69 -13.15
C ILE A 27 -16.63 -10.49 -14.48
N ASN A 28 -15.31 -10.67 -14.53
CA ASN A 28 -14.55 -10.53 -15.76
C ASN A 28 -15.03 -11.50 -16.86
N ALA A 29 -15.33 -12.75 -16.50
CA ALA A 29 -15.78 -13.76 -17.44
C ALA A 29 -17.24 -13.63 -17.87
N ALA A 30 -18.12 -13.11 -17.00
CA ALA A 30 -19.55 -13.05 -17.24
C ALA A 30 -20.05 -11.68 -17.73
N TRP A 31 -19.35 -10.59 -17.44
CA TRP A 31 -19.72 -9.22 -17.82
C TRP A 31 -18.82 -8.66 -18.93
N ASP A 32 -18.91 -9.26 -20.11
CA ASP A 32 -18.25 -8.77 -21.33
C ASP A 32 -19.10 -7.75 -22.11
N ALA A 33 -18.54 -7.19 -23.20
CA ALA A 33 -19.23 -6.22 -24.04
C ALA A 33 -20.54 -6.74 -24.66
N GLY A 34 -20.62 -8.04 -24.96
CA GLY A 34 -21.82 -8.71 -25.44
C GLY A 34 -22.89 -8.82 -24.34
N THR A 35 -22.49 -9.14 -23.11
CA THR A 35 -23.39 -9.14 -21.96
C THR A 35 -23.99 -7.75 -21.74
N TRP A 36 -23.17 -6.70 -21.77
CA TRP A 36 -23.65 -5.31 -21.67
C TRP A 36 -24.59 -4.92 -22.82
N SER A 37 -24.21 -5.26 -24.05
CA SER A 37 -25.03 -5.00 -25.24
C SER A 37 -26.40 -5.71 -25.17
N SER A 38 -26.43 -6.95 -24.69
CA SER A 38 -27.69 -7.70 -24.47
C SER A 38 -28.63 -7.04 -23.45
N MET A 39 -28.07 -6.19 -22.58
CA MET A 39 -28.81 -5.43 -21.57
C MET A 39 -29.13 -3.99 -22.01
N GLY A 40 -28.89 -3.64 -23.28
CA GLY A 40 -29.21 -2.32 -23.86
C GLY A 40 -28.11 -1.25 -23.64
N VAL A 41 -26.88 -1.66 -23.37
CA VAL A 41 -25.71 -0.77 -23.24
C VAL A 41 -24.92 -0.78 -24.55
N GLU A 42 -24.95 0.30 -25.33
CA GLU A 42 -24.26 0.35 -26.63
C GLU A 42 -22.77 0.68 -26.50
N ASP A 43 -22.38 1.41 -25.44
CA ASP A 43 -20.97 1.69 -25.12
C ASP A 43 -20.63 1.19 -23.70
N PRO A 44 -20.23 -0.08 -23.56
CA PRO A 44 -19.83 -0.67 -22.29
C PRO A 44 -18.62 0.01 -21.64
N ALA A 45 -17.69 0.54 -22.44
CA ALA A 45 -16.49 1.20 -21.92
C ALA A 45 -16.86 2.52 -21.23
N ALA A 46 -17.69 3.35 -21.88
CA ALA A 46 -18.21 4.57 -21.25
C ALA A 46 -19.14 4.26 -20.07
N TRP A 47 -19.95 3.20 -20.15
CA TRP A 47 -20.87 2.78 -19.09
C TRP A 47 -20.14 2.41 -17.80
N VAL A 48 -19.06 1.64 -17.92
CA VAL A 48 -18.21 1.21 -16.80
C VAL A 48 -17.32 2.36 -16.31
N ALA A 49 -16.81 3.21 -17.20
CA ALA A 49 -15.99 4.37 -16.82
C ALA A 49 -16.76 5.49 -16.08
N GLY A 50 -18.07 5.33 -15.89
CA GLY A 50 -18.88 6.31 -15.17
C GLY A 50 -19.46 7.42 -16.06
N GLY A 51 -19.35 7.31 -17.38
CA GLY A 51 -20.02 8.20 -18.34
C GLY A 51 -21.54 8.23 -18.13
N GLY A 52 -22.16 9.38 -18.43
CA GLY A 52 -23.60 9.59 -18.22
C GLY A 52 -24.47 8.49 -18.85
N VAL A 53 -25.69 8.34 -18.33
CA VAL A 53 -26.71 7.48 -18.94
C VAL A 53 -27.28 8.13 -20.21
N GLU A 54 -27.08 9.43 -20.38
CA GLU A 54 -27.52 10.23 -21.53
C GLU A 54 -26.67 9.95 -22.77
N GLY A 55 -27.32 9.77 -23.93
CA GLY A 55 -26.66 9.40 -25.18
C GLY A 55 -26.72 7.90 -25.50
N SER A 56 -25.59 7.29 -25.85
CA SER A 56 -25.48 5.90 -26.36
C SER A 56 -25.94 4.80 -25.38
N ASN A 57 -26.29 5.13 -24.14
CA ASN A 57 -26.68 4.14 -23.13
C ASN A 57 -28.08 4.39 -22.54
N GLU A 58 -28.93 5.20 -23.18
CA GLU A 58 -30.29 5.49 -22.72
C GLU A 58 -31.18 4.24 -22.67
N GLY A 59 -30.94 3.30 -23.58
CA GLY A 59 -31.62 2.00 -23.67
C GLY A 59 -31.26 0.97 -22.60
N ALA A 60 -30.35 1.31 -21.66
CA ALA A 60 -29.87 0.37 -20.65
C ALA A 60 -31.00 -0.10 -19.73
N SER A 61 -31.18 -1.43 -19.68
CA SER A 61 -32.18 -2.12 -18.87
C SER A 61 -31.99 -1.87 -17.37
N PHE A 62 -33.05 -2.16 -16.59
CA PHE A 62 -32.98 -2.12 -15.13
C PHE A 62 -31.82 -2.96 -14.58
N VAL A 63 -31.58 -4.15 -15.14
CA VAL A 63 -30.50 -5.05 -14.72
C VAL A 63 -29.12 -4.41 -14.95
N ALA A 64 -28.89 -3.77 -16.10
CA ALA A 64 -27.65 -3.05 -16.36
C ALA A 64 -27.42 -1.89 -15.37
N ARG A 65 -28.49 -1.15 -15.04
CA ARG A 65 -28.43 -0.05 -14.06
C ARG A 65 -28.17 -0.56 -12.64
N SER A 66 -28.79 -1.67 -12.24
CA SER A 66 -28.54 -2.32 -10.95
C SER A 66 -27.11 -2.86 -10.84
N ALA A 67 -26.59 -3.51 -11.89
CA ALA A 67 -25.21 -4.00 -11.93
C ALA A 67 -24.21 -2.84 -11.80
N ARG A 68 -24.44 -1.74 -12.51
CA ARG A 68 -23.64 -0.51 -12.39
C ARG A 68 -23.68 0.08 -10.98
N PHE A 69 -24.86 0.13 -10.36
CA PHE A 69 -25.01 0.58 -8.98
C PHE A 69 -24.19 -0.28 -8.00
N VAL A 70 -24.27 -1.62 -8.11
CA VAL A 70 -23.51 -2.53 -7.26
C VAL A 70 -22.01 -2.35 -7.45
N ARG A 71 -21.53 -2.21 -8.70
CA ARG A 71 -20.12 -1.91 -8.99
C ARG A 71 -19.68 -0.60 -8.33
N ASN A 72 -20.46 0.47 -8.48
CA ASN A 72 -20.14 1.77 -7.89
C ASN A 72 -20.18 1.74 -6.36
N ALA A 73 -21.12 1.00 -5.77
CA ALA A 73 -21.18 0.80 -4.32
C ALA A 73 -19.96 0.02 -3.82
N ASN A 74 -19.50 -1.00 -4.56
CA ASN A 74 -18.26 -1.72 -4.26
C ASN A 74 -17.05 -0.77 -4.32
N GLY A 75 -16.87 -0.04 -5.42
CA GLY A 75 -15.78 0.93 -5.57
C GLY A 75 -15.79 1.99 -4.47
N PHE A 76 -16.97 2.49 -4.08
CA PHE A 76 -17.11 3.43 -2.97
C PHE A 76 -16.55 2.90 -1.64
N VAL A 77 -16.77 1.62 -1.33
CA VAL A 77 -16.24 0.99 -0.10
C VAL A 77 -14.71 0.94 -0.14
N GLY A 78 -14.13 0.55 -1.28
CA GLY A 78 -12.68 0.54 -1.48
C GLY A 78 -12.07 1.95 -1.35
N ASP A 79 -12.66 2.91 -2.05
CA ASP A 79 -12.24 4.32 -2.03
C ASP A 79 -12.34 4.94 -0.64
N LEU A 80 -13.46 4.73 0.07
CA LEU A 80 -13.67 5.23 1.42
C LEU A 80 -12.57 4.71 2.35
N PHE A 81 -12.21 3.44 2.23
CA PHE A 81 -11.17 2.83 3.03
C PHE A 81 -9.77 3.38 2.71
N LEU A 82 -9.40 3.49 1.42
CA LEU A 82 -8.12 4.09 1.02
C LEU A 82 -8.01 5.55 1.45
N ARG A 83 -9.10 6.33 1.33
CA ARG A 83 -9.15 7.72 1.81
C ARG A 83 -9.03 7.79 3.32
N GLY A 84 -9.66 6.88 4.06
CA GLY A 84 -9.51 6.77 5.52
C GLY A 84 -8.07 6.51 5.94
N LEU A 85 -7.40 5.56 5.28
CA LEU A 85 -5.97 5.27 5.54
C LEU A 85 -5.06 6.47 5.23
N ARG A 86 -5.29 7.15 4.10
CA ARG A 86 -4.54 8.37 3.73
C ARG A 86 -4.80 9.53 4.69
N PHE A 87 -6.03 9.68 5.17
CA PHE A 87 -6.41 10.67 6.18
C PHE A 87 -5.59 10.49 7.46
N ILE A 88 -5.30 9.24 7.83
CA ILE A 88 -4.54 8.92 9.04
C ILE A 88 -3.02 9.03 8.83
N ALA A 89 -2.53 8.75 7.62
CA ALA A 89 -1.10 8.61 7.34
C ALA A 89 -0.27 9.86 7.70
N VAL A 90 -0.73 11.06 7.37
CA VAL A 90 0.04 12.29 7.68
C VAL A 90 0.00 12.62 9.17
N PRO A 91 -1.18 12.69 9.85
CA PRO A 91 -1.24 12.95 11.29
C PRO A 91 -0.44 11.96 12.13
N ILE A 92 -0.53 10.65 11.84
CA ILE A 92 0.19 9.65 12.65
C ILE A 92 1.70 9.86 12.57
N VAL A 93 2.23 10.13 11.37
CA VAL A 93 3.65 10.39 11.15
C VAL A 93 4.06 11.66 11.89
N VAL A 94 3.27 12.72 11.79
CA VAL A 94 3.61 13.99 12.45
C VAL A 94 3.69 13.83 13.95
N PHE A 95 2.66 13.24 14.56
CA PHE A 95 2.56 13.16 16.01
C PHE A 95 3.53 12.13 16.59
N SER A 96 3.58 10.92 16.03
CA SER A 96 4.46 9.86 16.52
C SER A 96 5.94 10.23 16.36
N LEU A 97 6.37 10.80 15.23
CA LEU A 97 7.78 11.18 15.05
C LEU A 97 8.21 12.32 15.98
N ILE A 98 7.34 13.30 16.24
CA ILE A 98 7.65 14.37 17.18
C ILE A 98 7.84 13.79 18.58
N VAL A 99 6.95 12.90 19.01
CA VAL A 99 7.05 12.20 20.31
C VAL A 99 8.31 11.34 20.36
N GLY A 100 8.48 10.45 19.39
CA GLY A 100 9.63 9.56 19.25
C GLY A 100 10.96 10.30 19.27
N ALA A 101 11.14 11.30 18.41
CA ALA A 101 12.37 12.09 18.37
C ALA A 101 12.60 12.92 19.64
N SER A 102 11.53 13.43 20.28
CA SER A 102 11.66 14.18 21.53
C SER A 102 11.96 13.31 22.76
N SER A 103 11.64 12.01 22.70
CA SER A 103 11.96 11.04 23.76
C SER A 103 13.45 10.67 23.80
N LEU A 104 14.16 10.90 22.69
CA LEU A 104 15.58 10.66 22.55
C LEU A 104 16.38 11.80 23.20
N ASN A 105 16.66 11.69 24.50
CA ASN A 105 17.56 12.62 25.22
C ASN A 105 19.01 12.64 24.69
N ASP A 106 19.33 11.81 23.70
CA ASP A 106 20.69 11.65 23.17
C ASP A 106 20.63 11.56 21.63
N LEU A 107 21.04 12.66 20.99
CA LEU A 107 21.16 12.79 19.53
C LEU A 107 22.04 11.69 18.90
N SER A 108 23.00 11.13 19.64
CA SER A 108 23.84 10.03 19.16
C SER A 108 23.06 8.72 19.01
N LYS A 109 21.99 8.52 19.79
CA LYS A 109 21.09 7.38 19.62
C LYS A 109 20.30 7.51 18.33
N LEU A 110 19.80 8.70 18.02
CA LEU A 110 19.05 8.96 16.79
C LEU A 110 19.93 8.71 15.55
N SER A 111 21.14 9.27 15.51
CA SER A 111 22.06 9.06 14.39
C SER A 111 22.46 7.58 14.23
N ARG A 112 22.60 6.84 15.34
CA ARG A 112 22.87 5.40 15.30
C ARG A 112 21.68 4.59 14.80
N ILE A 113 20.45 4.93 15.20
CA ILE A 113 19.23 4.27 14.71
C ILE A 113 19.09 4.55 13.21
N GLY A 114 19.10 5.82 12.81
CA GLY A 114 19.00 6.22 11.40
C GLY A 114 20.07 5.59 10.52
N GLY A 115 21.33 5.60 10.95
CA GLY A 115 22.43 4.98 10.22
C GLY A 115 22.28 3.46 10.05
N LYS A 116 21.83 2.77 11.11
CA LYS A 116 21.52 1.33 11.03
C LYS A 116 20.37 1.05 10.07
N THR A 117 19.29 1.83 10.14
CA THR A 117 18.12 1.67 9.27
C THR A 117 18.47 1.92 7.81
N ILE A 118 19.19 2.99 7.50
CA ILE A 118 19.68 3.28 6.14
C ILE A 118 20.56 2.14 5.63
N GLY A 119 21.49 1.65 6.45
CA GLY A 119 22.35 0.52 6.11
C GLY A 119 21.55 -0.75 5.80
N ILE A 120 20.55 -1.07 6.63
CA ILE A 120 19.63 -2.20 6.40
C ILE A 120 18.86 -2.02 5.09
N TYR A 121 18.30 -0.85 4.82
CA TYR A 121 17.53 -0.59 3.59
C TYR A 121 18.38 -0.67 2.34
N ILE A 122 19.59 -0.08 2.32
CA ILE A 122 20.50 -0.19 1.18
C ILE A 122 20.88 -1.66 0.95
N PHE A 123 21.27 -2.37 2.01
CA PHE A 123 21.70 -3.76 1.91
C PHE A 123 20.57 -4.70 1.44
N THR A 124 19.39 -4.59 2.06
CA THR A 124 18.22 -5.39 1.68
C THR A 124 17.71 -5.07 0.28
N THR A 125 17.80 -3.81 -0.15
CA THR A 125 17.46 -3.42 -1.53
C THR A 125 18.45 -4.01 -2.52
N ALA A 126 19.76 -3.98 -2.22
CA ALA A 126 20.76 -4.62 -3.07
C ALA A 126 20.53 -6.14 -3.21
N ILE A 127 20.18 -6.82 -2.10
CA ILE A 127 19.79 -8.24 -2.15
C ILE A 127 18.51 -8.42 -2.97
N ALA A 128 17.49 -7.60 -2.76
CA ALA A 128 16.22 -7.70 -3.50
C ALA A 128 16.41 -7.53 -5.01
N ILE A 129 17.23 -6.55 -5.43
CA ILE A 129 17.60 -6.34 -6.83
C ILE A 129 18.33 -7.58 -7.36
N THR A 130 19.28 -8.11 -6.60
CA THR A 130 20.04 -9.31 -7.00
C THR A 130 19.14 -10.53 -7.18
N VAL A 131 18.22 -10.78 -6.24
CA VAL A 131 17.23 -11.86 -6.33
C VAL A 131 16.29 -11.65 -7.52
N GLY A 132 15.78 -10.44 -7.71
CA GLY A 132 14.92 -10.10 -8.85
C GLY A 132 15.62 -10.31 -10.19
N LEU A 133 16.85 -9.81 -10.33
CA LEU A 133 17.66 -10.01 -11.53
C LEU A 133 18.00 -11.49 -11.75
N PHE A 134 18.29 -12.24 -10.69
CA PHE A 134 18.56 -13.67 -10.77
C PHE A 134 17.37 -14.42 -11.41
N PHE A 135 16.16 -14.22 -10.88
CA PHE A 135 14.96 -14.84 -11.43
C PHE A 135 14.62 -14.33 -12.85
N ALA A 136 14.72 -13.02 -13.08
CA ALA A 136 14.43 -12.42 -14.39
C ALA A 136 15.37 -12.93 -15.50
N ASN A 137 16.66 -13.10 -15.21
CA ASN A 137 17.63 -13.58 -16.19
C ASN A 137 17.51 -15.08 -16.48
N ILE A 138 17.03 -15.87 -15.52
CA ILE A 138 16.78 -17.30 -15.70
C ILE A 138 15.47 -17.53 -16.45
N VAL A 139 14.38 -16.91 -15.99
CA VAL A 139 13.05 -17.17 -16.53
C VAL A 139 12.83 -16.43 -17.85
N LYS A 140 13.35 -15.20 -18.00
CA LYS A 140 13.13 -14.33 -19.16
C LYS A 140 11.64 -14.24 -19.53
N PRO A 141 10.79 -13.74 -18.62
CA PRO A 141 9.33 -13.82 -18.76
C PRO A 141 8.77 -13.04 -19.96
N GLY A 142 9.48 -12.01 -20.44
CA GLY A 142 9.09 -11.24 -21.63
C GLY A 142 9.61 -11.80 -22.96
N SER A 143 10.20 -13.00 -22.96
CA SER A 143 10.68 -13.62 -24.20
C SER A 143 9.52 -14.16 -25.05
N THR A 144 9.76 -14.30 -26.34
CA THR A 144 8.80 -14.88 -27.32
C THR A 144 8.38 -16.31 -27.00
N ARG A 145 9.05 -16.96 -26.03
CA ARG A 145 8.66 -18.26 -25.48
C ARG A 145 7.35 -18.22 -24.70
N PHE A 146 7.03 -17.09 -24.07
CA PHE A 146 5.89 -16.97 -23.16
C PHE A 146 4.85 -15.95 -23.63
N ILE A 147 5.26 -14.98 -24.44
CA ILE A 147 4.37 -13.94 -24.98
C ILE A 147 4.46 -13.97 -26.51
N SER A 148 3.33 -14.15 -27.20
CA SER A 148 3.29 -14.10 -28.66
C SER A 148 3.50 -12.67 -29.17
N ALA A 149 3.86 -12.52 -30.45
CA ALA A 149 4.06 -11.21 -31.05
C ALA A 149 2.76 -10.38 -31.03
N GLU A 150 1.63 -11.03 -31.28
CA GLU A 150 0.30 -10.41 -31.31
C GLU A 150 -0.11 -9.89 -29.93
N THR A 151 0.10 -10.67 -28.88
CA THR A 151 -0.19 -10.25 -27.49
C THR A 151 0.72 -9.11 -27.06
N ARG A 152 2.01 -9.15 -27.44
CA ARG A 152 2.96 -8.07 -27.16
C ARG A 152 2.52 -6.77 -27.82
N ASP A 153 2.19 -6.82 -29.11
CA ASP A 153 1.81 -5.63 -29.87
C ASP A 153 0.49 -5.06 -29.34
N GLY A 154 -0.47 -5.91 -28.96
CA GLY A 154 -1.69 -5.48 -28.27
C GLY A 154 -1.46 -4.82 -26.91
N PHE A 155 -0.42 -5.22 -26.16
CA PHE A 155 -0.04 -4.51 -24.93
C PHE A 155 0.62 -3.16 -25.21
N ILE A 156 1.44 -3.05 -26.24
CA ILE A 156 2.06 -1.78 -26.65
C ILE A 156 0.97 -0.80 -27.08
N ASP A 157 -0.03 -1.24 -27.85
CA ASP A 157 -1.13 -0.37 -28.28
C ASP A 157 -1.98 0.14 -27.10
N ARG A 158 -2.22 -0.71 -26.08
CA ARG A 158 -3.03 -0.35 -24.91
C ARG A 158 -2.29 0.44 -23.84
N PHE A 159 -1.01 0.15 -23.62
CA PHE A 159 -0.25 0.66 -22.48
C PHE A 159 1.04 1.41 -22.85
N GLY A 160 1.44 1.43 -24.12
CA GLY A 160 2.68 2.05 -24.59
C GLY A 160 2.73 3.55 -24.29
N ALA A 161 1.63 4.28 -24.51
CA ALA A 161 1.57 5.71 -24.21
C ALA A 161 1.76 6.03 -22.71
N ASP A 162 1.19 5.21 -21.81
CA ASP A 162 1.38 5.36 -20.36
C ASP A 162 2.81 4.99 -19.94
N ALA A 163 3.39 3.96 -20.56
CA ALA A 163 4.78 3.58 -20.34
C ALA A 163 5.74 4.69 -20.78
N ASP A 164 5.53 5.27 -21.97
CA ASP A 164 6.34 6.37 -22.49
C ASP A 164 6.21 7.62 -21.61
N ALA A 165 4.99 7.95 -21.17
CA ALA A 165 4.77 9.04 -20.22
C ALA A 165 5.52 8.82 -18.89
N LYS A 166 5.53 7.59 -18.37
CA LYS A 166 6.28 7.22 -17.16
C LYS A 166 7.80 7.27 -17.37
N ILE A 167 8.30 6.88 -18.53
CA ILE A 167 9.72 6.99 -18.88
C ILE A 167 10.13 8.47 -18.98
N LEU A 168 9.31 9.30 -19.61
CA LEU A 168 9.50 10.75 -19.69
C LEU A 168 9.44 11.43 -18.33
N ALA A 169 8.56 10.97 -17.43
CA ALA A 169 8.49 11.42 -16.04
C ALA A 169 9.67 10.92 -15.19
N ALA A 170 10.28 9.78 -15.57
CA ALA A 170 11.47 9.23 -14.94
C ALA A 170 12.77 9.91 -15.38
N GLN A 171 12.73 11.22 -15.69
CA GLN A 171 13.94 12.03 -15.72
C GLN A 171 14.62 11.90 -14.36
N LYS A 172 15.84 11.36 -14.32
CA LYS A 172 16.64 11.26 -13.11
C LYS A 172 16.74 12.66 -12.49
N PRO A 173 16.10 12.93 -11.35
CA PRO A 173 16.37 14.15 -10.63
C PRO A 173 17.86 14.14 -10.27
N ASP A 174 18.50 15.30 -10.30
CA ASP A 174 19.85 15.38 -9.79
C ASP A 174 19.88 14.88 -8.33
N VAL A 175 20.97 14.22 -7.94
CA VAL A 175 21.09 13.68 -6.59
C VAL A 175 21.02 14.82 -5.57
N TRP A 176 21.60 15.98 -5.90
CA TRP A 176 21.55 17.17 -5.06
C TRP A 176 20.14 17.75 -4.94
N ASP A 177 19.39 17.80 -6.04
CA ASP A 177 17.99 18.23 -6.01
C ASP A 177 17.15 17.28 -5.16
N THR A 178 17.40 15.98 -5.24
CA THR A 178 16.71 14.98 -4.42
C THR A 178 16.97 15.22 -2.93
N VAL A 179 18.23 15.47 -2.56
CA VAL A 179 18.62 15.75 -1.16
C VAL A 179 18.03 17.09 -0.69
N LEU A 180 18.06 18.12 -1.53
CA LEU A 180 17.51 19.44 -1.19
C LEU A 180 16.00 19.37 -0.98
N ASN A 181 15.29 18.58 -1.79
CA ASN A 181 13.84 18.39 -1.70
C ASN A 181 13.39 17.63 -0.44
N ILE A 182 14.30 17.05 0.34
CA ILE A 182 13.99 16.49 1.68
C ILE A 182 13.58 17.60 2.63
N VAL A 183 14.20 18.78 2.52
CA VAL A 183 13.92 19.92 3.40
C VAL A 183 12.78 20.74 2.80
N PRO A 184 11.58 20.76 3.42
CA PRO A 184 10.49 21.57 2.89
C PRO A 184 10.79 23.06 3.06
N LYS A 185 10.41 23.85 2.04
CA LYS A 185 10.37 25.32 2.16
C LYS A 185 9.28 25.77 3.14
N ASN A 186 8.18 25.03 3.19
CA ASN A 186 7.05 25.25 4.09
C ASN A 186 6.53 23.91 4.64
N PRO A 187 6.66 23.63 5.94
CA PRO A 187 6.22 22.36 6.52
C PRO A 187 4.70 22.18 6.48
N PHE A 188 3.91 23.26 6.55
CA PHE A 188 2.45 23.16 6.47
C PHE A 188 1.98 22.80 5.07
N GLU A 189 2.66 23.31 4.05
CA GLU A 189 2.42 22.91 2.66
C GLU A 189 2.78 21.45 2.44
N ALA A 190 3.92 20.99 2.98
CA ALA A 190 4.32 19.58 2.89
C ALA A 190 3.29 18.64 3.54
N ILE A 191 2.76 19.03 4.71
CA ILE A 191 1.68 18.31 5.41
C ILE A 191 0.41 18.30 4.57
N ALA A 192 -0.01 19.45 4.03
CA ALA A 192 -1.22 19.57 3.22
C ALA A 192 -1.13 18.81 1.89
N ALA A 193 0.04 18.83 1.25
CA ALA A 193 0.32 18.14 -0.01
C ALA A 193 0.59 16.63 0.17
N GLY A 194 0.84 16.17 1.41
CA GLY A 194 1.17 14.78 1.69
C GLY A 194 2.57 14.37 1.23
N ASN A 195 3.52 15.31 1.15
CA ASN A 195 4.91 15.05 0.78
C ASN A 195 5.63 14.32 1.93
N MET A 196 5.45 13.00 2.01
CA MET A 196 5.80 12.21 3.20
C MET A 196 7.25 12.39 3.66
N LEU A 197 8.22 12.45 2.73
CA LEU A 197 9.64 12.63 3.08
C LEU A 197 9.91 13.98 3.77
N GLN A 198 9.24 15.04 3.29
CA GLN A 198 9.33 16.38 3.87
C GLN A 198 8.62 16.46 5.21
N VAL A 199 7.47 15.79 5.34
CA VAL A 199 6.73 15.68 6.61
C VAL A 199 7.60 14.99 7.66
N VAL A 200 8.21 13.86 7.32
CA VAL A 200 9.15 13.14 8.21
C VAL A 200 10.30 14.04 8.65
N PHE A 201 10.94 14.75 7.72
CA PHE A 201 12.04 15.66 8.04
C PHE A 201 11.61 16.78 9.00
N ALA A 202 10.49 17.44 8.71
CA ALA A 202 9.98 18.53 9.55
C ALA A 202 9.62 18.03 10.95
N SER A 203 8.95 16.88 11.07
CA SER A 203 8.57 16.27 12.35
C SER A 203 9.78 15.86 13.19
N LEU A 204 10.80 15.25 12.58
CA LEU A 204 12.06 14.94 13.25
C LEU A 204 12.75 16.21 13.75
N LEU A 205 12.84 17.25 12.92
CA LEU A 205 13.46 18.51 13.30
C LEU A 205 12.75 19.17 14.50
N VAL A 206 11.42 19.16 14.50
CA VAL A 206 10.61 19.66 15.62
C VAL A 206 10.83 18.82 16.89
N GLY A 207 10.78 17.50 16.78
CA GLY A 207 11.02 16.60 17.91
C GLY A 207 12.41 16.79 18.53
N ILE A 208 13.45 16.92 17.71
CA ILE A 208 14.82 17.25 18.15
C ILE A 208 14.87 18.63 18.81
N ALA A 209 14.23 19.65 18.21
CA ALA A 209 14.23 20.99 18.79
C ALA A 209 13.58 21.02 20.20
N LEU A 210 12.57 20.17 20.45
CA LEU A 210 11.96 20.03 21.77
C LEU A 210 12.93 19.49 22.84
N THR A 211 13.95 18.70 22.46
CA THR A 211 14.98 18.23 23.41
C THR A 211 15.99 19.32 23.75
N MET A 212 16.05 20.39 22.96
CA MET A 212 17.01 21.50 23.11
C MET A 212 16.46 22.66 23.94
N ILE A 213 15.16 22.68 24.23
CA ILE A 213 14.52 23.71 25.06
C ILE A 213 14.34 23.25 26.51
N LYS A 214 14.00 24.19 27.40
CA LYS A 214 13.72 23.89 28.81
C LYS A 214 12.58 22.88 28.94
N ARG A 215 12.79 21.85 29.78
CA ARG A 215 11.86 20.71 29.92
C ARG A 215 10.47 21.14 30.35
N GLU A 216 10.33 22.20 31.15
CA GLU A 216 9.04 22.72 31.60
C GLU A 216 8.19 23.26 30.44
N LYS A 217 8.84 23.74 29.37
CA LYS A 217 8.18 24.21 28.15
C LYS A 217 7.94 23.09 27.14
N ALA A 218 8.87 22.14 27.02
CA ALA A 218 8.73 21.01 26.11
C ALA A 218 7.64 20.02 26.56
N LYS A 219 7.56 19.73 27.86
CA LYS A 219 6.68 18.71 28.43
C LYS A 219 5.20 18.84 28.01
N PRO A 220 4.52 20.01 28.10
CA PRO A 220 3.13 20.11 27.66
C PRO A 220 2.94 19.90 26.16
N VAL A 221 3.93 20.29 25.34
CA VAL A 221 3.88 20.10 23.88
C VAL A 221 4.02 18.63 23.52
N ILE A 222 4.97 17.92 24.14
CA ILE A 222 5.16 16.49 23.94
C ILE A 222 3.91 15.72 24.39
N ALA A 223 3.36 16.05 25.56
CA ALA A 223 2.14 15.40 26.06
C ALA A 223 0.92 15.61 25.15
N PHE A 224 0.83 16.77 24.47
CA PHE A 224 -0.20 16.99 23.46
C PHE A 224 -0.02 16.07 22.26
N PHE A 225 1.20 15.99 21.71
CA PHE A 225 1.48 15.12 20.56
C PHE A 225 1.29 13.64 20.89
N ASP A 226 1.71 13.21 22.08
CA ASP A 226 1.52 11.85 22.61
C ASP A 226 0.02 11.47 22.67
N ALA A 227 -0.80 12.33 23.28
CA ALA A 227 -2.24 12.13 23.31
C ALA A 227 -2.88 12.12 21.91
N MET A 228 -2.34 12.89 20.96
CA MET A 228 -2.81 12.87 19.58
C MET A 228 -2.38 11.61 18.83
N THR A 229 -1.20 11.06 19.09
CA THR A 229 -0.78 9.75 18.57
C THR A 229 -1.79 8.68 19.01
N ASP A 230 -2.14 8.62 20.29
CA ASP A 230 -3.15 7.69 20.83
C ASP A 230 -4.52 7.84 20.14
N VAL A 231 -4.99 9.09 19.96
CA VAL A 231 -6.25 9.36 19.27
C VAL A 231 -6.20 8.86 17.83
N VAL A 232 -5.10 9.11 17.13
CA VAL A 232 -4.93 8.69 15.74
C VAL A 232 -4.87 7.15 15.64
N ILE A 233 -4.19 6.46 16.56
CA ILE A 233 -4.22 4.99 16.66
C ILE A 233 -5.65 4.48 16.84
N LYS A 234 -6.48 5.13 17.65
CA LYS A 234 -7.90 4.75 17.77
C LYS A 234 -8.69 4.95 16.48
N VAL A 235 -8.36 5.95 15.69
CA VAL A 235 -8.95 6.13 14.35
C VAL A 235 -8.51 5.00 13.41
N VAL A 236 -7.25 4.54 13.48
CA VAL A 236 -6.78 3.34 12.74
C VAL A 236 -7.62 2.12 13.09
N GLU A 237 -7.82 1.85 14.38
CA GLU A 237 -8.63 0.71 14.85
C GLU A 237 -10.04 0.74 14.28
N ILE A 238 -10.66 1.93 14.20
CA ILE A 238 -12.00 2.12 13.61
C ILE A 238 -11.99 1.81 12.13
N VAL A 239 -11.04 2.35 11.37
CA VAL A 239 -10.92 2.11 9.93
C VAL A 239 -10.62 0.63 9.64
N LEU A 240 -9.85 -0.05 10.49
CA LEU A 240 -9.57 -1.47 10.35
C LEU A 240 -10.80 -2.37 10.53
N MET A 241 -11.87 -1.91 11.18
CA MET A 241 -13.11 -2.71 11.30
C MET A 241 -13.76 -3.00 9.95
N ILE A 242 -13.59 -2.11 8.96
CA ILE A 242 -14.13 -2.30 7.60
C ILE A 242 -13.13 -2.96 6.64
N ALA A 243 -11.89 -3.23 7.09
CA ALA A 243 -10.81 -3.73 6.23
C ALA A 243 -11.17 -5.01 5.46
N PRO A 244 -11.82 -6.04 6.02
CA PRO A 244 -12.15 -7.25 5.25
C PRO A 244 -13.04 -6.97 4.03
N TYR A 245 -14.02 -6.06 4.17
CA TYR A 245 -14.93 -5.67 3.10
C TYR A 245 -14.24 -4.77 2.09
N ALA A 246 -13.39 -3.86 2.56
CA ALA A 246 -12.64 -2.98 1.68
C ALA A 246 -11.58 -3.74 0.85
N VAL A 247 -10.86 -4.69 1.45
CA VAL A 247 -9.93 -5.56 0.72
C VAL A 247 -10.65 -6.38 -0.33
N PHE A 248 -11.82 -6.94 0.00
CA PHE A 248 -12.67 -7.58 -0.99
C PHE A 248 -12.99 -6.63 -2.14
N ALA A 249 -13.50 -5.42 -1.83
CA ALA A 249 -13.91 -4.45 -2.83
C ALA A 249 -12.77 -4.03 -3.77
N LEU A 250 -11.60 -3.74 -3.21
CA LEU A 250 -10.40 -3.36 -3.95
C LEU A 250 -9.92 -4.48 -4.88
N ILE A 251 -9.90 -5.72 -4.39
CA ILE A 251 -9.44 -6.87 -5.20
C ILE A 251 -10.43 -7.21 -6.30
N VAL A 252 -11.74 -7.17 -6.04
CA VAL A 252 -12.77 -7.42 -7.08
C VAL A 252 -12.58 -6.48 -8.25
N GLU A 253 -12.42 -5.18 -7.98
CA GLU A 253 -12.27 -4.16 -9.01
C GLU A 253 -11.02 -4.41 -9.87
N GLN A 254 -9.87 -4.65 -9.23
CA GLN A 254 -8.62 -4.91 -9.94
C GLN A 254 -8.65 -6.19 -10.78
N ILE A 255 -9.22 -7.28 -10.24
CA ILE A 255 -9.29 -8.55 -10.96
C ILE A 255 -10.33 -8.50 -12.08
N ALA A 256 -11.45 -7.78 -11.88
CA ALA A 256 -12.48 -7.60 -12.90
C ALA A 256 -11.96 -6.82 -14.13
N GLU A 257 -11.07 -5.83 -13.91
CA GLU A 257 -10.49 -5.02 -14.98
C GLU A 257 -9.34 -5.72 -15.72
N LEU A 258 -8.42 -6.36 -14.99
CA LEU A 258 -7.28 -7.04 -15.62
C LEU A 258 -7.71 -8.31 -16.37
N GLY A 259 -8.62 -9.08 -15.77
CA GLY A 259 -9.16 -10.30 -16.36
C GLY A 259 -8.18 -11.45 -16.54
N PHE A 260 -8.72 -12.61 -16.94
CA PHE A 260 -7.92 -13.84 -17.03
C PHE A 260 -6.92 -13.82 -18.20
N ASP A 261 -7.22 -13.11 -19.29
CA ASP A 261 -6.38 -13.09 -20.49
C ASP A 261 -5.07 -12.32 -20.28
N ILE A 262 -5.13 -11.15 -19.65
CA ILE A 262 -3.93 -10.36 -19.31
C ILE A 262 -3.15 -11.07 -18.20
N LEU A 263 -3.84 -11.55 -17.16
CA LEU A 263 -3.21 -12.31 -16.08
C LEU A 263 -2.56 -13.60 -16.58
N GLY A 264 -3.16 -14.28 -17.55
CA GLY A 264 -2.63 -15.48 -18.20
C GLY A 264 -1.41 -15.16 -19.06
N SER A 265 -1.49 -14.12 -19.89
CA SER A 265 -0.40 -13.68 -20.76
C SER A 265 0.82 -13.17 -19.96
N LEU A 266 0.58 -12.56 -18.80
CA LEU A 266 1.64 -12.12 -17.88
C LEU A 266 1.87 -13.11 -16.73
N ALA A 267 1.28 -14.31 -16.76
CA ALA A 267 1.35 -15.25 -15.64
C ALA A 267 2.80 -15.61 -15.31
N VAL A 268 3.63 -15.83 -16.32
CA VAL A 268 5.04 -16.17 -16.15
C VAL A 268 5.80 -15.01 -15.51
N TYR A 269 5.52 -13.76 -15.93
CA TYR A 269 6.07 -12.57 -15.29
C TYR A 269 5.63 -12.47 -13.82
N SER A 270 4.34 -12.58 -13.55
CA SER A 270 3.77 -12.51 -12.21
C SER A 270 4.33 -13.60 -11.28
N ILE A 271 4.41 -14.85 -11.75
CA ILE A 271 5.02 -15.97 -11.00
C ILE A 271 6.49 -15.70 -10.71
N THR A 272 7.24 -15.13 -11.67
CA THR A 272 8.64 -14.77 -11.48
C THR A 272 8.81 -13.74 -10.36
N VAL A 273 7.97 -12.69 -10.36
CA VAL A 273 7.97 -11.66 -9.31
C VAL A 273 7.56 -12.26 -7.96
N VAL A 274 6.49 -13.05 -7.92
CA VAL A 274 6.01 -13.72 -6.70
C VAL A 274 7.07 -14.67 -6.15
N ALA A 275 7.79 -15.41 -6.99
CA ALA A 275 8.91 -16.26 -6.56
C ALA A 275 10.06 -15.45 -5.95
N GLY A 276 10.40 -14.30 -6.54
CA GLY A 276 11.38 -13.37 -5.98
C GLY A 276 10.95 -12.81 -4.62
N LEU A 277 9.70 -12.33 -4.51
CA LEU A 277 9.12 -11.86 -3.25
C LEU A 277 9.05 -12.96 -2.19
N ALA A 278 8.64 -14.17 -2.58
CA ALA A 278 8.60 -15.34 -1.70
C ALA A 278 10.00 -15.72 -1.22
N THR A 279 11.02 -15.61 -2.07
CA THR A 279 12.43 -15.82 -1.68
C THR A 279 12.87 -14.78 -0.65
N MET A 280 12.53 -13.51 -0.86
CA MET A 280 12.79 -12.46 0.13
C MET A 280 12.10 -12.78 1.47
N MET A 281 10.83 -13.16 1.40
CA MET A 281 9.97 -13.40 2.55
C MET A 281 10.33 -14.68 3.33
N PHE A 282 10.62 -15.79 2.67
CA PHE A 282 10.81 -17.09 3.33
C PHE A 282 12.28 -17.51 3.46
N VAL A 283 13.21 -16.82 2.80
CA VAL A 283 14.64 -17.12 2.86
C VAL A 283 15.42 -15.94 3.42
N VAL A 284 15.37 -14.77 2.77
CA VAL A 284 16.23 -13.62 3.12
C VAL A 284 15.89 -13.03 4.47
N TYR A 285 14.62 -12.65 4.71
CA TYR A 285 14.24 -12.07 5.99
C TYR A 285 14.40 -13.06 7.16
N PRO A 286 13.98 -14.33 7.09
CA PRO A 286 14.21 -15.28 8.18
C PRO A 286 15.69 -15.49 8.48
N LEU A 287 16.55 -15.53 7.47
CA LEU A 287 18.00 -15.61 7.65
C LEU A 287 18.54 -14.36 8.34
N GLY A 288 18.08 -13.17 7.94
CA GLY A 288 18.42 -11.91 8.59
C GLY A 288 18.03 -11.90 10.08
N PHE A 289 16.80 -12.31 10.41
CA PHE A 289 16.34 -12.43 11.79
C PHE A 289 17.16 -13.45 12.60
N LYS A 290 17.59 -14.56 12.00
CA LYS A 290 18.44 -15.56 12.64
C LYS A 290 19.86 -15.03 12.92
N LEU A 291 20.42 -14.24 12.00
CA LEU A 291 21.77 -13.69 12.13
C LEU A 291 21.84 -12.48 13.07
N LEU A 292 20.83 -11.62 13.06
CA LEU A 292 20.79 -10.37 13.83
C LEU A 292 20.18 -10.53 15.24
N GLY A 293 19.43 -11.61 15.47
CA GLY A 293 18.85 -11.98 16.78
C GLY A 293 17.71 -11.08 17.25
N GLY A 294 16.86 -11.58 18.17
CA GLY A 294 15.93 -10.77 18.98
C GLY A 294 14.45 -11.18 18.95
N VAL A 295 13.91 -11.62 17.81
CA VAL A 295 12.50 -12.05 17.68
C VAL A 295 12.39 -13.24 16.72
N GLY A 296 11.58 -14.25 17.05
CA GLY A 296 11.34 -15.36 16.12
C GLY A 296 10.54 -14.91 14.89
N TYR A 297 10.96 -15.33 13.69
CA TYR A 297 10.30 -14.93 12.43
C TYR A 297 8.81 -15.28 12.38
N GLY A 298 8.39 -16.41 12.97
CA GLY A 298 6.98 -16.76 13.07
C GLY A 298 6.15 -15.75 13.89
N ARG A 299 6.70 -15.23 15.00
CA ARG A 299 6.07 -14.16 15.79
C ARG A 299 6.02 -12.86 14.99
N PHE A 300 7.12 -12.52 14.30
CA PHE A 300 7.18 -11.36 13.42
C PHE A 300 6.08 -11.39 12.35
N PHE A 301 6.01 -12.50 11.61
CA PHE A 301 5.06 -12.70 10.52
C PHE A 301 3.61 -12.65 11.02
N SER A 302 3.29 -13.34 12.12
CA SER A 302 1.94 -13.32 12.69
C SER A 302 1.51 -11.92 13.12
N ALA A 303 2.41 -11.16 13.75
CA ALA A 303 2.10 -9.81 14.23
C ALA A 303 1.93 -8.81 13.08
N MET A 304 2.74 -8.89 12.03
CA MET A 304 2.72 -7.98 10.87
C MET A 304 1.72 -8.38 9.79
N SER A 305 1.15 -9.58 9.85
CA SER A 305 0.21 -10.08 8.83
C SER A 305 -0.94 -9.13 8.45
N PRO A 306 -1.58 -8.36 9.36
CA PRO A 306 -2.62 -7.42 8.93
C PRO A 306 -2.07 -6.30 8.05
N ALA A 307 -0.93 -5.71 8.42
CA ALA A 307 -0.27 -4.67 7.63
C ALA A 307 0.18 -5.21 6.27
N GLN A 308 0.71 -6.44 6.23
CA GLN A 308 1.15 -7.07 4.98
C GLN A 308 -0.01 -7.38 4.03
N LEU A 309 -1.11 -7.94 4.55
CA LEU A 309 -2.30 -8.23 3.74
C LEU A 309 -2.93 -6.94 3.23
N LEU A 310 -2.97 -5.91 4.08
CA LEU A 310 -3.45 -4.60 3.67
C LEU A 310 -2.56 -4.01 2.57
N ALA A 311 -1.23 -4.06 2.72
CA ALA A 311 -0.29 -3.54 1.74
C ALA A 311 -0.39 -4.26 0.40
N PHE A 312 -0.62 -5.58 0.43
CA PHE A 312 -0.87 -6.37 -0.76
C PHE A 312 -2.16 -5.94 -1.47
N SER A 313 -3.23 -5.69 -0.72
CA SER A 313 -4.53 -5.31 -1.30
C SER A 313 -4.64 -3.86 -1.77
N SER A 314 -3.96 -2.93 -1.09
CA SER A 314 -4.03 -1.50 -1.39
C SER A 314 -2.96 -1.06 -2.40
N ALA A 315 -1.95 -1.90 -2.64
CA ALA A 315 -0.76 -1.60 -3.44
C ALA A 315 -0.06 -0.28 -3.02
N SER A 316 -0.22 0.17 -1.77
CA SER A 316 0.27 1.46 -1.30
C SER A 316 0.92 1.37 0.08
N SER A 317 2.26 1.45 0.12
CA SER A 317 3.01 1.45 1.37
C SER A 317 2.67 2.63 2.29
N SER A 318 2.45 3.83 1.72
CA SER A 318 2.10 5.03 2.49
C SER A 318 0.70 4.95 3.12
N ALA A 319 -0.26 4.33 2.44
CA ALA A 319 -1.58 4.08 3.00
C ALA A 319 -1.54 3.04 4.14
N THR A 320 -0.56 2.14 4.14
CA THR A 320 -0.43 1.09 5.16
C THR A 320 0.40 1.49 6.38
N LEU A 321 1.01 2.66 6.35
CA LEU A 321 1.89 3.13 7.42
C LEU A 321 1.19 3.14 8.80
N PRO A 322 -0.06 3.62 8.95
CA PRO A 322 -0.71 3.61 10.26
C PRO A 322 -0.90 2.21 10.85
N VAL A 323 -1.24 1.26 10.00
CA VAL A 323 -1.45 -0.14 10.39
C VAL A 323 -0.12 -0.84 10.68
N THR A 324 0.94 -0.45 9.96
CA THR A 324 2.31 -0.94 10.18
C THR A 324 2.82 -0.48 11.55
N MET A 325 2.58 0.78 11.91
CA MET A 325 2.89 1.37 13.22
C MET A 325 2.17 0.64 14.36
N GLU A 326 0.84 0.50 14.26
CA GLU A 326 0.05 -0.25 15.26
C GLU A 326 0.56 -1.69 15.43
N CYS A 327 0.87 -2.39 14.34
CA CYS A 327 1.39 -3.76 14.41
C CYS A 327 2.78 -3.80 15.07
N ALA A 328 3.65 -2.82 14.78
CA ALA A 328 4.97 -2.74 15.38
C ALA A 328 4.90 -2.46 16.89
N GLU A 329 4.06 -1.52 17.32
CA GLU A 329 3.99 -1.09 18.72
C GLU A 329 3.16 -2.05 19.56
N GLN A 330 1.92 -2.32 19.15
CA GLN A 330 0.98 -3.06 20.00
C GLN A 330 1.16 -4.59 19.89
N ARG A 331 1.57 -5.10 18.73
CA ARG A 331 1.66 -6.56 18.50
C ARG A 331 3.08 -7.09 18.64
N LEU A 332 4.08 -6.35 18.17
CA LEU A 332 5.49 -6.71 18.33
C LEU A 332 6.10 -6.18 19.62
N GLY A 333 5.58 -5.09 20.19
CA GLY A 333 6.17 -4.45 21.36
C GLY A 333 7.45 -3.67 21.02
N VAL A 334 7.57 -3.20 19.78
CA VAL A 334 8.64 -2.27 19.40
C VAL A 334 8.39 -0.97 20.14
N LYS A 335 9.44 -0.39 20.71
CA LYS A 335 9.34 0.89 21.39
C LYS A 335 9.03 2.00 20.39
N GLU A 336 8.16 2.91 20.78
CA GLU A 336 7.78 4.07 19.99
C GLU A 336 9.00 4.86 19.48
N GLU A 337 10.04 5.04 20.32
CA GLU A 337 11.31 5.70 19.96
C GLU A 337 12.06 5.08 18.75
N VAL A 338 11.69 3.86 18.32
CA VAL A 338 12.26 3.15 17.17
C VAL A 338 11.22 2.88 16.08
N SER A 339 9.95 2.66 16.42
CA SER A 339 8.90 2.43 15.43
C SER A 339 8.46 3.70 14.70
N SER A 340 8.45 4.84 15.41
CA SER A 340 8.02 6.14 14.88
C SER A 340 8.89 6.70 13.78
#